data_AF-A0A1U9KLQ6-F1
#
_entry.id   AF-A0A1U9KLQ6-F1
#
_cell.length_a   1.000
_cell.length_b   1.000
_cell.length_c   1.000
_cell.angle_alpha   90.00
_cell.angle_beta   90.00
_cell.angle_gamma   90.00
#
_symmetry.space_group_name_H-M   'P 1'
#
loop_
_entity.id
_entity.type
_entity.pdbx_description
1 polymer ?
#
loop_
_entity_poly.entity_id
_entity_poly.type
_entity_poly.pdbx_seq_one_letter_code
_entity_poly.pdbx_strand_id
1 'polypeptide(L)'
;MRARHHAPASLSVLDRLLDEHPDRSADPPHSEVRTQKQMRAALRRDLEALLNATRPWIVLKPHQAMLETSPLGFGIADVTARVLSNEEERERIRADVEATIHRFDPRLTDIRVTLLPDDAPLSAVIRLHIEGILLVDPQPEFVRYSTAILPPGQPISVQAVRET
;
A
#
# COMPACT_ATOMS: atom_id res chain seq x y z
N MET A 1 18.00 10.03 33.98
CA MET A 1 17.88 9.14 32.81
C MET A 1 16.42 8.71 32.71
N ARG A 2 15.56 9.46 31.99
CA ARG A 2 14.13 9.14 31.86
C ARG A 2 13.97 8.03 30.83
N ALA A 3 13.43 6.88 31.22
CA ALA A 3 12.96 5.88 30.29
C ALA A 3 11.94 6.54 29.37
N ARG A 4 12.24 6.58 28.07
CA ARG A 4 11.24 6.91 27.06
C ARG A 4 10.25 5.76 27.09
N HIS A 5 9.08 5.97 27.69
CA HIS A 5 7.94 5.10 27.45
C HIS A 5 7.68 5.12 25.94
N HIS A 6 8.05 4.06 25.23
CA HIS A 6 7.57 3.86 23.87
C HIS A 6 6.05 3.79 23.97
N ALA A 7 5.35 4.67 23.26
CA ALA A 7 3.92 4.53 23.10
C ALA A 7 3.71 3.19 22.38
N PRO A 8 2.87 2.28 22.91
CA PRO A 8 2.64 0.98 22.28
C PRO A 8 2.25 1.18 20.83
N ALA A 9 2.67 0.27 19.95
CA ALA A 9 2.28 0.21 18.53
C ALA A 9 0.76 0.45 18.41
N SER A 10 0.36 1.69 18.14
CA SER A 10 -1.05 2.05 18.14
C SER A 10 -1.56 1.93 16.73
N LEU A 11 -2.57 1.09 16.54
CA LEU A 11 -3.34 1.04 15.30
C LEU A 11 -3.85 2.44 14.92
N SER A 12 -4.08 2.66 13.62
CA SER A 12 -4.62 3.95 13.17
C SER A 12 -5.98 4.21 13.85
N VAL A 13 -6.41 5.47 13.89
CA VAL A 13 -7.74 5.80 14.44
C VAL A 13 -8.83 5.04 13.69
N LEU A 14 -8.69 4.90 12.37
CA LEU A 14 -9.62 4.14 11.54
C LEU A 14 -9.65 2.67 11.95
N ASP A 15 -8.49 2.05 12.14
CA ASP A 15 -8.38 0.65 12.56
C ASP A 15 -8.98 0.39 13.95
N ARG A 16 -8.96 1.38 14.84
CA ARG A 16 -9.57 1.27 16.17
C ARG A 16 -11.08 1.50 16.18
N LEU A 17 -11.62 2.08 15.11
CA LEU A 17 -13.05 2.35 14.93
C LEU A 17 -13.72 1.33 14.00
N LEU A 18 -12.95 0.65 13.15
CA LEU A 18 -13.43 -0.43 12.30
C LEU A 18 -13.60 -1.70 13.13
N ASP A 19 -14.86 -2.13 13.28
CA ASP A 19 -15.17 -3.42 13.89
C ASP A 19 -15.23 -4.52 12.82
N GLU A 20 -14.18 -5.33 12.74
CA GLU A 20 -14.12 -6.49 11.84
C GLU A 20 -14.93 -7.70 12.36
N HIS A 21 -15.41 -7.65 13.61
CA HIS A 21 -16.11 -8.76 14.27
C HIS A 21 -17.35 -8.27 15.04
N PRO A 22 -18.36 -7.72 14.34
CA PRO A 22 -19.56 -7.16 14.97
C PRO A 22 -20.36 -8.19 15.78
N ASP A 23 -20.16 -9.49 15.50
CA ASP A 23 -20.80 -10.58 16.23
C ASP A 23 -20.21 -10.82 17.64
N ARG A 24 -19.07 -10.19 17.98
CA ARG A 24 -18.41 -10.35 19.28
C ARG A 24 -18.81 -9.21 20.21
N SER A 25 -19.22 -9.57 21.42
CA SER A 25 -19.64 -8.58 22.44
C SER A 25 -18.49 -7.78 23.04
N ALA A 26 -17.24 -8.21 22.85
CA ALA A 26 -16.04 -7.52 23.31
C ALA A 26 -14.82 -7.90 22.46
N ASP A 27 -13.89 -6.96 22.36
CA ASP A 27 -12.59 -7.23 21.78
C ASP A 27 -11.74 -8.13 22.68
N PRO A 28 -11.04 -9.14 22.13
CA PRO A 28 -10.10 -9.93 22.90
C PRO A 28 -8.96 -9.05 23.44
N PRO A 29 -8.25 -9.48 24.50
CA PRO A 29 -7.19 -8.68 25.11
C PRO A 29 -6.07 -8.34 24.12
N HIS A 30 -5.44 -7.18 24.35
CA HIS A 30 -4.28 -6.73 23.55
C HIS A 30 -3.07 -7.61 23.84
N SER A 31 -2.44 -8.12 22.78
CA SER A 31 -1.14 -8.77 22.82
C SER A 31 -0.27 -8.25 21.68
N GLU A 32 1.04 -8.16 21.89
CA GLU A 32 1.99 -7.60 20.91
C GLU A 32 1.90 -8.33 19.56
N VAL A 33 1.89 -9.67 19.60
CA VAL A 33 1.75 -10.53 18.41
C VAL A 33 0.45 -10.22 17.65
N ARG A 34 -0.64 -9.95 18.37
CA ARG A 34 -1.92 -9.60 17.76
C ARG A 34 -1.87 -8.21 17.13
N THR A 35 -1.31 -7.22 17.82
CA THR A 35 -1.15 -5.86 17.31
C THR A 35 -0.32 -5.86 16.02
N GLN A 36 0.79 -6.61 15.99
CA GLN A 36 1.61 -6.75 14.78
C GLN A 36 0.84 -7.39 13.63
N LYS A 37 0.07 -8.46 13.91
CA LYS A 37 -0.79 -9.10 12.89
C LYS A 37 -1.88 -8.14 12.39
N GLN A 38 -2.48 -7.35 13.27
CA GLN A 38 -3.48 -6.34 12.91
C GLN A 38 -2.86 -5.22 12.08
N MET A 39 -1.64 -4.76 12.40
CA MET A 39 -0.94 -3.75 11.60
C MET A 39 -0.62 -4.26 10.19
N ARG A 40 -0.18 -5.52 10.03
CA ARG A 40 0.01 -6.12 8.71
C ARG A 40 -1.30 -6.23 7.93
N ALA A 41 -2.39 -6.61 8.60
CA ALA A 41 -3.71 -6.68 7.97
C ALA A 41 -4.21 -5.31 7.52
N ALA A 42 -4.05 -4.29 8.38
CA ALA A 42 -4.39 -2.90 8.09
C ALA A 42 -3.57 -2.35 6.92
N LEU A 43 -2.25 -2.52 6.94
CA LEU A 43 -1.37 -2.14 5.83
C LEU A 43 -1.81 -2.80 4.53
N ARG A 44 -2.07 -4.11 4.53
CA ARG A 44 -2.52 -4.83 3.34
C ARG A 44 -3.84 -4.26 2.80
N ARG A 45 -4.83 -4.02 3.68
CA ARG A 45 -6.12 -3.42 3.32
C ARG A 45 -5.95 -2.02 2.75
N ASP A 46 -5.09 -1.21 3.35
CA ASP A 46 -4.86 0.17 2.92
C ASP A 46 -4.10 0.22 1.59
N LEU A 47 -3.14 -0.68 1.35
CA LEU A 47 -2.52 -0.89 0.05
C LEU A 47 -3.56 -1.36 -0.99
N GLU A 48 -4.44 -2.30 -0.66
CA GLU A 48 -5.51 -2.72 -1.57
C GLU A 48 -6.45 -1.55 -1.92
N ALA A 49 -6.87 -0.76 -0.93
CA ALA A 49 -7.70 0.43 -1.15
C ALA A 49 -6.99 1.46 -2.03
N LEU A 50 -5.70 1.68 -1.81
CA LEU A 50 -4.88 2.60 -2.59
C LEU A 50 -4.72 2.14 -4.04
N LEU A 51 -4.39 0.86 -4.27
CA LEU A 51 -4.18 0.35 -5.62
C LEU A 51 -5.48 0.26 -6.42
N ASN A 52 -6.62 0.00 -5.76
CA ASN A 52 -7.94 -0.04 -6.41
C ASN A 52 -8.58 1.34 -6.62
N ALA A 53 -8.11 2.38 -5.92
CA ALA A 53 -8.59 3.73 -6.17
C ALA A 53 -7.98 4.26 -7.48
N THR A 54 -8.84 4.72 -8.39
CA THR A 54 -8.41 5.39 -9.61
C THR A 54 -8.50 6.89 -9.42
N ARG A 55 -7.40 7.59 -9.68
CA ARG A 55 -7.40 9.06 -9.70
C ARG A 55 -7.38 9.59 -11.13
N PRO A 56 -8.08 10.71 -11.40
CA PRO A 56 -8.06 11.33 -12.72
C PRO A 56 -6.66 11.81 -13.09
N TRP A 57 -6.34 11.78 -14.38
CA TRP A 57 -5.11 12.35 -14.90
C TRP A 57 -5.19 13.89 -14.86
N ILE A 58 -4.59 14.49 -13.84
CA ILE A 58 -4.57 15.95 -13.64
C ILE A 58 -3.13 16.44 -13.67
N VAL A 59 -2.84 17.40 -14.56
CA VAL A 59 -1.59 18.15 -14.55
C VAL A 59 -1.73 19.32 -13.57
N LEU A 60 -1.12 19.18 -12.40
CA LEU A 60 -1.14 20.21 -11.36
C LEU A 60 -0.20 21.35 -11.71
N LYS A 61 -0.65 22.59 -11.50
CA LYS A 61 0.22 23.77 -11.60
C LYS A 61 1.12 23.84 -10.36
N PRO A 62 2.28 24.54 -10.39
CA PRO A 62 3.19 24.61 -9.25
C PRO A 62 2.55 25.09 -7.94
N HIS A 63 1.61 26.05 -8.01
CA HIS A 63 0.87 26.55 -6.84
C HIS A 63 -0.18 25.57 -6.30
N GLN A 64 -0.40 24.43 -6.99
CA GLN A 64 -1.35 23.38 -6.64
C GLN A 64 -0.65 22.11 -6.13
N ALA A 65 0.66 22.15 -5.85
CA ALA A 65 1.42 20.98 -5.40
C ALA A 65 0.83 20.31 -4.15
N MET A 66 0.16 21.07 -3.26
CA MET A 66 -0.52 20.49 -2.09
C MET A 66 -1.70 19.57 -2.44
N LEU A 67 -2.23 19.64 -3.67
CA LEU A 67 -3.29 18.73 -4.12
C LEU A 67 -2.78 17.30 -4.29
N GLU A 68 -1.47 17.11 -4.45
CA GLU A 68 -0.84 15.80 -4.54
C GLU A 68 -1.02 14.94 -3.29
N THR A 69 -1.01 15.56 -2.10
CA THR A 69 -1.21 14.91 -0.80
C THR A 69 -2.66 14.98 -0.32
N SER A 70 -3.54 15.60 -1.11
CA SER A 70 -4.97 15.64 -0.82
C SER A 70 -5.66 14.34 -1.24
N PRO A 71 -6.94 14.14 -0.89
CA PRO A 71 -7.73 13.01 -1.41
C PRO A 71 -7.77 12.91 -2.95
N LEU A 72 -7.53 14.01 -3.68
CA LEU A 72 -7.44 13.98 -5.15
C LEU A 72 -6.22 13.20 -5.66
N GLY A 73 -5.15 13.12 -4.85
CA GLY A 73 -3.95 12.35 -5.18
C GLY A 73 -4.04 10.88 -4.78
N PHE A 74 -5.08 10.47 -4.05
CA PHE A 74 -5.22 9.10 -3.56
C PHE A 74 -5.62 8.15 -4.70
N GLY A 75 -4.86 7.07 -4.86
CA GLY A 75 -5.08 6.09 -5.93
C GLY A 75 -3.99 6.07 -6.99
N ILE A 76 -4.03 5.11 -7.91
CA ILE A 76 -3.14 5.06 -9.07
C ILE A 76 -3.75 5.88 -10.21
N ALA A 77 -2.89 6.52 -11.02
CA ALA A 77 -3.35 7.18 -12.24
C ALA A 77 -4.11 6.19 -13.16
N ASP A 78 -5.15 6.67 -13.83
CA ASP A 78 -5.91 5.86 -14.78
C ASP A 78 -5.00 5.31 -15.91
N VAL A 79 -4.83 3.98 -15.93
CA VAL A 79 -4.02 3.24 -16.90
C VAL A 79 -4.83 2.68 -18.08
N THR A 80 -6.15 2.86 -18.09
CA THR A 80 -7.07 2.21 -19.04
C THR A 80 -6.84 2.57 -20.51
N ALA A 81 -6.24 3.74 -20.78
CA ALA A 81 -5.96 4.22 -22.12
C ALA A 81 -4.54 3.88 -22.63
N ARG A 82 -3.68 3.23 -21.82
CA ARG A 82 -2.25 3.06 -22.12
C ARG A 82 -1.92 1.63 -22.51
N VAL A 83 -0.98 1.50 -23.43
CA VAL A 83 -0.46 0.20 -23.87
C VAL A 83 0.51 -0.31 -22.79
N LEU A 84 0.00 -1.14 -21.88
CA LEU A 84 0.76 -1.73 -20.76
C LEU A 84 1.84 -2.73 -21.20
N SER A 85 2.01 -2.97 -22.51
CA SER A 85 3.09 -3.79 -23.07
C SER A 85 4.38 -3.01 -23.34
N ASN A 86 4.39 -1.67 -23.18
CA ASN A 86 5.61 -0.87 -23.28
C ASN A 86 6.38 -0.87 -21.94
N GLU A 87 7.67 -1.16 -21.96
CA GLU A 87 8.53 -1.16 -20.77
C GLU A 87 8.60 0.22 -20.11
N GLU A 88 8.66 1.29 -20.90
CA GLU A 88 8.68 2.66 -20.36
C GLU A 88 7.37 2.98 -19.63
N GLU A 89 6.26 2.42 -20.10
CA GLU A 89 4.96 2.57 -19.45
C GLU A 89 4.90 1.81 -18.12
N ARG A 90 5.39 0.57 -18.13
CA ARG A 90 5.49 -0.27 -16.94
C ARG A 90 6.32 0.40 -15.85
N GLU A 91 7.45 0.99 -16.22
CA GLU A 91 8.31 1.71 -15.29
C GLU A 91 7.65 2.98 -14.75
N ARG A 92 6.92 3.74 -15.58
CA ARG A 92 6.14 4.91 -15.12
C ARG A 92 5.09 4.51 -14.10
N ILE A 93 4.38 3.41 -14.33
CA ILE A 93 3.36 2.90 -13.39
C ILE A 93 4.01 2.42 -12.10
N ARG A 94 5.11 1.67 -12.17
CA ARG A 94 5.88 1.23 -11.01
C ARG A 94 6.34 2.42 -10.15
N ALA A 95 6.87 3.47 -10.77
CA ALA A 95 7.28 4.69 -10.09
C ALA A 95 6.10 5.45 -9.46
N ASP A 96 4.97 5.50 -10.16
CA ASP A 96 3.75 6.11 -9.65
C ASP A 96 3.22 5.39 -8.40
N VAL A 97 3.20 4.05 -8.43
CA VAL A 97 2.80 3.23 -7.29
C VAL A 97 3.72 3.47 -6.09
N GLU A 98 5.04 3.46 -6.29
CA GLU A 98 6.02 3.72 -5.24
C GLU A 98 5.82 5.09 -4.59
N ALA A 99 5.70 6.14 -5.40
CA ALA A 99 5.50 7.50 -4.91
C ALA A 99 4.15 7.66 -4.18
N THR A 100 3.11 6.99 -4.66
CA THR A 100 1.78 7.04 -4.07
C THR A 100 1.75 6.32 -2.72
N ILE A 101 2.37 5.14 -2.60
CA ILE A 101 2.47 4.41 -1.32
C ILE A 101 3.25 5.25 -0.31
N HIS A 102 4.39 5.81 -0.69
CA HIS A 102 5.21 6.68 0.16
C HIS A 102 4.42 7.89 0.69
N ARG A 103 3.46 8.40 -0.09
CA ARG A 103 2.66 9.56 0.27
C ARG A 103 1.52 9.24 1.22
N PHE A 104 0.85 8.10 1.04
CA PHE A 104 -0.42 7.80 1.70
C PHE A 104 -0.33 6.74 2.81
N ASP A 105 0.76 5.98 2.93
CA ASP A 105 0.98 5.08 4.07
C ASP A 105 2.31 5.38 4.79
N PRO A 106 2.34 6.36 5.72
CA PRO A 106 3.56 6.78 6.40
C PRO A 106 4.12 5.73 7.38
N ARG A 107 3.39 4.63 7.62
CA ARG A 107 3.87 3.52 8.45
C ARG A 107 4.83 2.63 7.69
N LEU A 108 4.85 2.70 6.36
CA LEU A 108 5.77 1.96 5.50
C LEU A 108 6.88 2.91 5.03
N THR A 109 8.11 2.68 5.47
CA THR A 109 9.30 3.45 5.07
C THR A 109 10.23 2.61 4.20
N ASP A 110 11.27 3.22 3.63
CA ASP A 110 12.26 2.54 2.78
C ASP A 110 11.61 1.71 1.67
N ILE A 111 10.54 2.28 1.08
CA ILE A 111 9.72 1.60 0.09
C ILE A 111 10.52 1.37 -1.19
N ARG A 112 10.46 0.15 -1.70
CA ARG A 112 10.95 -0.22 -3.03
C ARG A 112 9.87 -0.98 -3.78
N VAL A 113 9.51 -0.49 -4.96
CA VAL A 113 8.61 -1.22 -5.87
C VAL A 113 9.39 -1.74 -7.08
N THR A 114 9.29 -3.03 -7.38
CA THR A 114 9.97 -3.67 -8.53
C THR A 114 8.98 -4.32 -9.48
N LEU A 115 9.28 -4.27 -10.78
CA LEU A 115 8.56 -5.01 -11.81
C LEU A 115 9.01 -6.47 -11.78
N LEU A 116 8.05 -7.39 -11.76
CA LEU A 116 8.35 -8.82 -11.93
C LEU A 116 8.37 -9.19 -13.41
N PRO A 117 9.27 -10.10 -13.83
CA PRO A 117 9.26 -10.64 -15.18
C PRO A 117 7.89 -11.21 -15.52
N ASP A 118 7.40 -10.92 -16.72
CA ASP A 118 6.20 -11.54 -17.26
C ASP A 118 6.64 -12.52 -18.35
N ASP A 119 6.26 -13.80 -18.20
CA ASP A 119 6.58 -14.84 -19.18
C ASP A 119 5.79 -14.67 -20.49
N ALA A 120 4.85 -13.71 -20.52
CA ALA A 120 3.98 -13.39 -21.64
C ALA A 120 4.27 -11.97 -22.20
N PRO A 121 4.98 -11.83 -23.33
CA PRO A 121 5.39 -10.54 -23.91
C PRO A 121 4.26 -9.58 -24.30
N LEU A 122 3.02 -10.08 -24.39
CA LEU A 122 1.81 -9.32 -24.77
C LEU A 122 0.83 -9.16 -23.59
N SER A 123 1.23 -9.56 -22.39
CA SER A 123 0.39 -9.45 -21.20
C SER A 123 0.16 -7.98 -20.86
N ALA A 124 -1.12 -7.61 -20.70
CA ALA A 124 -1.54 -6.32 -20.16
C ALA A 124 -1.48 -6.28 -18.63
N VAL A 125 -0.91 -7.31 -17.99
CA VAL A 125 -0.77 -7.41 -16.54
C VAL A 125 0.60 -6.87 -16.12
N ILE A 126 0.61 -5.98 -15.13
CA ILE A 126 1.85 -5.49 -14.52
C ILE A 126 1.96 -6.10 -13.14
N ARG A 127 2.90 -7.03 -12.98
CA ARG A 127 3.20 -7.68 -11.70
C ARG A 127 4.24 -6.86 -10.96
N LEU A 128 3.96 -6.56 -9.69
CA LEU A 128 4.80 -5.73 -8.85
C LEU A 128 5.15 -6.46 -7.55
N HIS A 129 6.38 -6.27 -7.10
CA HIS A 129 6.78 -6.53 -5.72
C HIS A 129 6.94 -5.21 -4.99
N ILE A 130 6.30 -5.10 -3.82
CA ILE A 130 6.40 -3.96 -2.91
C ILE A 130 7.17 -4.43 -1.68
N GLU A 131 8.30 -3.79 -1.43
CA GLU A 131 9.15 -4.01 -0.26
C GLU A 131 9.19 -2.74 0.59
N GLY A 132 9.35 -2.88 1.89
CA GLY A 132 9.55 -1.75 2.78
C GLY A 132 9.70 -2.15 4.24
N ILE A 133 9.94 -1.16 5.09
CA ILE A 133 10.05 -1.30 6.53
C ILE A 133 8.75 -0.80 7.15
N LEU A 134 7.98 -1.71 7.75
CA LEU A 134 6.79 -1.38 8.52
C LEU A 134 7.21 -0.94 9.92
N LEU A 135 6.93 0.32 10.25
CA LEU A 135 7.16 0.89 11.58
C LEU A 135 6.13 0.33 12.56
N VAL A 136 6.52 -0.73 13.28
CA VAL A 136 5.80 -1.28 14.43
C VAL A 136 6.69 -1.21 15.69
N ASP A 137 6.08 -1.05 16.85
CA ASP A 137 6.73 -1.14 18.16
C ASP A 137 6.56 -2.58 18.69
N PRO A 138 7.62 -3.24 19.23
CA PRO A 138 8.91 -2.69 19.64
C PRO A 138 10.00 -2.57 18.58
N GLN A 139 9.83 -3.19 17.41
CA GLN A 139 10.89 -3.21 16.38
C GLN A 139 10.30 -3.13 14.97
N PRO A 140 10.86 -2.26 14.09
CA PRO A 140 10.47 -2.22 12.69
C PRO A 140 10.63 -3.59 11.99
N GLU A 141 9.70 -3.90 11.09
CA GLU A 141 9.62 -5.19 10.40
C GLU A 141 9.81 -4.99 8.89
N PHE A 142 10.67 -5.80 8.27
CA PHE A 142 10.72 -5.86 6.81
C PHE A 142 9.49 -6.61 6.28
N VAL A 143 8.77 -5.99 5.35
CA VAL A 143 7.58 -6.58 4.73
C VAL A 143 7.73 -6.62 3.21
N ARG A 144 7.22 -7.70 2.61
CA ARG A 144 7.18 -7.89 1.16
C ARG A 144 5.79 -8.32 0.71
N TYR A 145 5.29 -7.65 -0.32
CA TYR A 145 4.01 -7.95 -0.94
C TYR A 145 4.14 -8.14 -2.44
N SER A 146 3.28 -8.99 -3.00
CA SER A 146 3.10 -9.19 -4.43
C SER A 146 1.71 -8.73 -4.82
N THR A 147 1.63 -8.03 -5.95
CA THR A 147 0.37 -7.54 -6.51
C THR A 147 0.44 -7.54 -8.04
N ALA A 148 -0.72 -7.53 -8.69
CA ALA A 148 -0.85 -7.46 -10.12
C ALA A 148 -1.86 -6.38 -10.50
N ILE A 149 -1.43 -5.40 -11.28
CA ILE A 149 -2.31 -4.43 -11.92
C ILE A 149 -2.87 -5.10 -13.16
N LEU A 150 -4.19 -5.26 -13.16
CA LEU A 150 -4.95 -5.92 -14.21
C LEU A 150 -5.62 -4.84 -15.08
N PRO A 151 -6.04 -5.18 -16.30
CA PRO A 151 -6.94 -4.33 -17.08
C PRO A 151 -8.19 -3.93 -16.27
N PRO A 152 -8.85 -2.81 -16.62
CA PRO A 152 -9.99 -2.29 -15.88
C PRO A 152 -11.09 -3.33 -15.62
N GLY A 153 -11.70 -3.24 -14.44
CA GLY A 153 -12.83 -4.08 -14.02
C GLY A 153 -12.45 -5.29 -13.18
N GLN A 154 -11.16 -5.53 -12.92
CA GLN A 154 -10.71 -6.56 -11.98
C GLN A 154 -10.11 -5.92 -10.72
N PRO A 155 -10.53 -6.35 -9.52
CA PRO A 155 -9.97 -5.83 -8.28
C PRO A 155 -8.51 -6.28 -8.12
N ILE A 156 -7.67 -5.35 -7.70
CA ILE A 156 -6.27 -5.61 -7.37
C ILE A 156 -6.21 -6.19 -5.95
N SER A 157 -5.48 -7.28 -5.76
CA SER A 157 -5.24 -7.88 -4.45
C SER A 157 -3.77 -7.86 -4.09
N VAL A 158 -3.47 -7.66 -2.81
CA VAL A 158 -2.12 -7.58 -2.26
C VAL A 158 -1.86 -8.82 -1.41
N GLN A 159 -0.86 -9.61 -1.80
CA GLN A 159 -0.52 -10.86 -1.13
C GLN A 159 0.85 -10.76 -0.45
N ALA A 160 0.95 -11.19 0.81
CA ALA A 160 2.23 -11.24 1.50
C ALA A 160 3.12 -12.34 0.90
N VAL A 161 4.38 -12.01 0.61
CA VAL A 161 5.37 -12.97 0.11
C VAL A 161 6.19 -13.46 1.30
N ARG A 162 6.22 -14.79 1.51
CA ARG A 162 7.10 -15.39 2.53
C ARG A 162 8.51 -15.50 1.97
N GLU A 163 9.52 -15.18 2.78
CA GLU A 163 10.90 -15.55 2.48
C GLU A 163 10.99 -17.09 2.40
N THR A 164 11.57 -17.57 1.30
CA THR A 164 11.82 -19.00 1.06
C THR A 164 13.26 -19.32 1.46
#